data_AF-A0A3A4YX57-F1
#
_entry.id   AF-A0A3A4YX57-F1
#
_cell.length_a   1.000
_cell.length_b   1.000
_cell.length_c   1.000
_cell.angle_alpha   90.00
_cell.angle_beta   90.00
_cell.angle_gamma   90.00
#
_symmetry.space_group_name_H-M   'P 1'
#
loop_
_entity.id
_entity.type
_entity.pdbx_description
1 polymer ?
#
loop_
_entity_poly.entity_id
_entity_poly.type
_entity_poly.pdbx_seq_one_letter_code
_entity_poly.pdbx_strand_id
1 'polypeptide(L)'
;MLYLEQGPSSLVITARKKGEDTEPDEGTILELLTRLQREIRDTLPVLRLKAERVVNPRHLPWVARRMVEAAKMVAPSELTAMSAVAGAVSEEIKACFVAEGFDLALVNNGGDIAAYSALDETVSI
;
A
#
# COMPACT_ATOMS: atom_id res chain seq x y z
N MET A 1 6.01 -13.09 11.13
CA MET A 1 6.54 -11.85 10.51
C MET A 1 7.11 -12.24 9.17
N LEU A 2 6.74 -11.53 8.11
CA LEU A 2 7.03 -11.90 6.73
C LEU A 2 7.89 -10.79 6.07
N TYR A 3 8.89 -11.21 5.30
CA TYR A 3 9.72 -10.33 4.51
C TYR A 3 9.55 -10.68 3.04
N LEU A 4 9.26 -9.67 2.22
CA LEU A 4 9.03 -9.85 0.79
C LEU A 4 9.77 -8.79 -0.02
N GLU A 5 10.58 -9.22 -0.99
CA GLU A 5 11.24 -8.32 -1.93
C GLU A 5 10.81 -8.61 -3.37
N GLN A 6 10.29 -7.59 -4.05
CA GLN A 6 9.93 -7.68 -5.47
C GLN A 6 10.10 -6.32 -6.15
N GLY A 7 11.04 -6.23 -7.09
CA GLY A 7 11.29 -5.00 -7.84
C GLY A 7 11.62 -3.82 -6.91
N PRO A 8 10.90 -2.69 -6.96
CA PRO A 8 11.16 -1.53 -6.11
C PRO A 8 10.56 -1.66 -4.69
N SER A 9 9.91 -2.77 -4.36
CA SER A 9 9.23 -2.97 -3.07
C SER A 9 10.01 -3.92 -2.17
N SER A 10 10.27 -3.47 -0.94
CA SER A 10 10.85 -4.28 0.14
C SER A 10 9.93 -4.17 1.34
N LEU A 11 9.17 -5.23 1.59
CA LEU A 11 8.08 -5.27 2.55
C LEU A 11 8.49 -6.02 3.81
N VAL A 12 8.25 -5.40 4.96
CA VAL A 12 8.27 -6.05 6.28
C VAL A 12 6.86 -6.05 6.82
N ILE A 13 6.32 -7.24 7.06
CA ILE A 13 4.92 -7.44 7.41
C ILE A 13 4.79 -8.15 8.76
N THR A 14 4.09 -7.52 9.68
CA THR A 14 3.65 -8.12 10.94
C THR A 14 2.14 -8.12 10.97
N ALA A 15 1.52 -9.29 10.90
CA ALA A 15 0.08 -9.44 11.08
C ALA A 15 -0.24 -10.54 12.09
N ARG A 16 -1.33 -10.38 12.84
CA ARG A 16 -1.79 -11.33 13.86
C ARG A 16 -3.31 -11.36 13.96
N LYS A 17 -3.86 -12.55 14.18
CA LYS A 17 -5.23 -12.79 14.65
C LYS A 17 -5.19 -13.14 16.14
N LYS A 18 -6.07 -12.54 16.94
CA LYS A 18 -6.11 -12.74 18.38
C LYS A 18 -6.64 -14.14 18.68
N GLY A 19 -5.81 -14.94 19.36
CA GLY A 19 -6.19 -16.30 19.76
C GLY A 19 -6.01 -17.35 18.65
N GLU A 20 -5.42 -16.97 17.51
CA GLU A 20 -5.08 -17.86 16.42
C GLU A 20 -3.61 -17.70 16.05
N ASP A 21 -2.93 -18.83 15.82
CA ASP A 21 -1.57 -18.84 15.28
C ASP A 21 -1.65 -18.93 13.76
N THR A 22 -2.20 -17.87 13.15
CA THR A 22 -2.33 -17.76 11.69
C THR A 22 -1.23 -16.87 11.15
N GLU A 23 -0.38 -17.44 10.30
CA GLU A 23 0.64 -16.67 9.57
C GLU A 23 0.07 -16.06 8.29
N PRO A 24 0.57 -14.88 7.86
CA PRO A 24 0.32 -14.36 6.53
C PRO A 24 0.67 -15.36 5.43
N ASP A 25 -0.24 -15.60 4.48
CA ASP A 25 0.09 -16.40 3.30
C ASP A 25 0.95 -15.59 2.32
N GLU A 26 2.24 -15.94 2.24
CA GLU A 26 3.20 -15.28 1.37
C GLU A 26 2.76 -15.27 -0.10
N GLY A 27 2.16 -16.36 -0.58
CA GLY A 27 1.68 -16.49 -1.96
C GLY A 27 0.63 -15.44 -2.30
N THR A 28 -0.40 -15.31 -1.46
CA THR A 28 -1.46 -14.30 -1.61
C THR A 28 -0.89 -12.87 -1.64
N ILE A 29 0.06 -12.56 -0.75
CA ILE A 29 0.67 -11.22 -0.71
C ILE A 29 1.53 -10.95 -1.94
N LEU A 30 2.29 -11.94 -2.41
CA LEU A 30 3.12 -11.82 -3.62
C LEU A 30 2.24 -11.62 -4.87
N GLU A 31 1.12 -12.32 -4.97
CA GLU A 31 0.14 -12.13 -6.05
C GLU A 31 -0.47 -10.72 -6.02
N LEU A 32 -0.87 -10.25 -4.85
CA LEU A 32 -1.38 -8.89 -4.66
C LEU A 32 -0.33 -7.84 -5.03
N LEU A 33 0.90 -7.97 -4.54
CA LEU A 33 1.99 -7.05 -4.86
C LEU A 33 2.26 -7.02 -6.37
N THR A 34 2.27 -8.18 -7.02
CA THR A 34 2.43 -8.30 -8.47
C THR A 34 1.30 -7.60 -9.24
N ARG A 35 0.05 -7.73 -8.77
CA ARG A 35 -1.09 -7.01 -9.37
C ARG A 35 -0.94 -5.50 -9.20
N LEU A 36 -0.64 -5.02 -8.00
CA LEU A 36 -0.46 -3.59 -7.71
C LEU A 36 0.66 -2.98 -8.57
N GLN A 37 1.81 -3.66 -8.66
CA GLN A 37 2.93 -3.20 -9.49
C GLN A 37 2.57 -3.14 -10.97
N ARG A 38 1.77 -4.08 -11.47
CA ARG A 38 1.25 -4.06 -12.83
C ARG A 38 0.33 -2.84 -13.05
N GLU A 39 -0.65 -2.63 -12.17
CA GLU A 39 -1.57 -1.49 -12.27
C GLU A 39 -0.85 -0.14 -12.24
N ILE A 40 0.16 0.00 -11.37
CA ILE A 40 1.00 1.21 -11.29
C ILE A 40 1.81 1.37 -12.57
N ARG A 41 2.46 0.30 -13.04
CA ARG A 41 3.24 0.34 -14.28
C ARG A 41 2.40 0.76 -15.48
N ASP A 42 1.22 0.17 -15.63
CA ASP A 42 0.34 0.40 -16.77
C ASP A 42 -0.27 1.82 -16.74
N THR A 43 -0.23 2.51 -15.59
CA THR A 43 -0.71 3.89 -15.40
C THR A 43 0.40 4.94 -15.26
N LEU A 44 1.68 4.54 -15.38
CA LEU A 44 2.84 5.43 -15.27
C LEU A 44 2.76 6.74 -16.08
N PRO A 45 2.27 6.74 -17.34
CA PRO A 45 2.14 7.99 -18.10
C PRO A 45 1.30 9.06 -17.39
N VAL A 46 0.26 8.64 -16.66
CA VAL A 46 -0.59 9.54 -15.87
C VAL A 46 0.07 9.86 -14.52
N LEU A 47 0.60 8.85 -13.83
CA LEU A 47 1.18 9.02 -12.49
C LEU A 47 2.41 9.93 -12.46
N ARG A 48 3.12 10.06 -13.58
CA ARG A 48 4.28 10.97 -13.76
C ARG A 48 3.89 12.42 -14.03
N LEU A 49 2.62 12.72 -14.29
CA LEU A 49 2.16 14.10 -14.40
C LEU A 49 2.19 14.77 -13.02
N LYS A 50 2.36 16.09 -13.00
CA LYS A 50 2.05 16.88 -11.80
C LYS A 50 0.60 16.60 -11.39
N ALA A 51 0.36 16.41 -10.10
CA ALA A 51 -0.91 15.95 -9.59
C ALA A 51 -2.08 16.88 -9.98
N GLU A 52 -1.85 18.20 -10.09
CA GLU A 52 -2.82 19.18 -10.59
C GLU A 52 -3.29 18.89 -12.03
N ARG A 53 -2.43 18.29 -12.87
CA ARG A 53 -2.73 18.00 -14.29
C ARG A 53 -3.62 16.77 -14.47
N VAL A 54 -3.76 15.94 -13.44
CA VAL A 54 -4.62 14.76 -13.48
C VAL A 54 -6.05 15.18 -13.14
N VAL A 55 -6.83 15.59 -14.13
CA VAL A 55 -8.17 16.17 -13.90
C VAL A 55 -9.16 15.17 -13.29
N ASN A 56 -9.25 13.95 -13.84
CA ASN A 56 -10.20 12.93 -13.40
C ASN A 56 -9.52 11.56 -13.17
N PRO A 57 -9.24 11.16 -11.91
CA PRO A 57 -8.62 9.89 -11.59
C PRO A 57 -9.62 8.72 -11.45
N ARG A 58 -10.93 8.92 -11.66
CA ARG A 58 -11.96 7.90 -11.38
C ARG A 58 -11.85 6.63 -12.22
N HIS A 59 -11.24 6.71 -13.41
CA HIS A 59 -11.04 5.58 -14.30
C HIS A 59 -9.69 4.88 -14.08
N LEU A 60 -8.85 5.40 -13.19
CA LEU A 60 -7.62 4.73 -12.83
C LEU A 60 -7.94 3.52 -11.93
N PRO A 61 -7.11 2.45 -11.99
CA PRO A 61 -7.07 1.44 -10.95
C PRO A 61 -7.01 2.07 -9.57
N TRP A 62 -7.57 1.37 -8.58
CA TRP A 62 -7.78 1.92 -7.24
C TRP A 62 -6.49 2.45 -6.60
N VAL A 63 -5.38 1.71 -6.67
CA VAL A 63 -4.08 2.13 -6.13
C VAL A 63 -3.57 3.42 -6.80
N ALA A 64 -3.66 3.52 -8.13
CA ALA A 64 -3.24 4.68 -8.90
C ALA A 64 -4.10 5.92 -8.58
N ARG A 65 -5.41 5.72 -8.42
CA ARG A 65 -6.33 6.77 -7.97
C ARG A 65 -5.94 7.31 -6.58
N ARG A 66 -5.70 6.41 -5.62
CA ARG A 66 -5.28 6.77 -4.26
C ARG A 66 -3.98 7.57 -4.25
N MET A 67 -2.99 7.16 -5.06
CA MET A 67 -1.73 7.90 -5.22
C MET A 67 -1.94 9.32 -5.75
N VAL A 68 -2.80 9.51 -6.76
CA VAL A 68 -3.12 10.83 -7.30
C VAL A 68 -3.82 11.69 -6.25
N GLU A 69 -4.81 11.14 -5.54
CA GLU A 69 -5.53 11.85 -4.48
C GLU A 69 -4.57 12.29 -3.36
N ALA A 70 -3.64 11.42 -2.94
CA ALA A 70 -2.63 11.74 -1.94
C ALA A 70 -1.71 12.90 -2.37
N ALA A 71 -1.12 12.83 -3.56
CA ALA A 71 -0.25 13.90 -4.06
C ALA A 71 -1.00 15.23 -4.24
N LYS A 72 -2.27 15.18 -4.64
CA LYS A 72 -3.13 16.37 -4.76
C LYS A 72 -3.41 17.06 -3.43
N MET A 73 -3.56 16.30 -2.35
CA MET A 73 -3.84 16.86 -1.02
C MET A 73 -2.64 17.58 -0.41
N VAL A 74 -1.42 17.19 -0.80
CA VAL A 74 -0.19 17.73 -0.18
C VAL A 74 0.37 18.92 -0.95
N ALA A 75 0.70 18.75 -2.23
CA ALA A 75 1.30 19.81 -3.04
C ALA A 75 1.07 19.54 -4.54
N PRO A 76 -0.12 19.86 -5.08
CA PRO A 76 -0.56 19.40 -6.40
C PRO A 76 0.28 19.93 -7.58
N SER A 77 0.89 21.11 -7.44
CA SER A 77 1.77 21.73 -8.43
C SER A 77 3.21 21.21 -8.38
N GLU A 78 3.63 20.64 -7.25
CA GLU A 78 5.01 20.22 -7.01
C GLU A 78 5.19 18.71 -7.09
N LEU A 79 4.22 17.94 -6.61
CA LEU A 79 4.29 16.49 -6.55
C LEU A 79 3.68 15.83 -7.78
N THR A 80 4.20 14.64 -8.09
CA THR A 80 3.54 13.68 -8.98
C THR A 80 2.97 12.56 -8.12
N ALA A 81 2.01 11.79 -8.63
CA ALA A 81 1.45 10.66 -7.89
C ALA A 81 2.51 9.59 -7.55
N MET A 82 3.64 9.57 -8.26
CA MET A 82 4.76 8.68 -7.97
C MET A 82 5.35 8.88 -6.57
N SER A 83 5.16 10.04 -5.92
CA SER A 83 5.64 10.26 -4.55
C SER A 83 4.88 9.46 -3.50
N ALA A 84 3.76 8.84 -3.85
CA ALA A 84 2.90 8.10 -2.92
C ALA A 84 2.94 6.57 -3.15
N VAL A 85 3.84 6.05 -4.00
CA VAL A 85 3.88 4.63 -4.39
C VAL A 85 4.01 3.72 -3.17
N ALA A 86 5.04 3.92 -2.34
CA ALA A 86 5.37 2.98 -1.28
C ALA A 86 4.28 2.96 -0.20
N GLY A 87 3.83 4.13 0.26
CA GLY A 87 2.66 4.24 1.15
C GLY A 87 1.35 3.67 0.58
N ALA A 88 1.06 3.88 -0.71
CA ALA A 88 -0.14 3.31 -1.32
C ALA A 88 -0.08 1.78 -1.39
N VAL A 89 1.08 1.19 -1.72
CA VAL A 89 1.29 -0.27 -1.68
C VAL A 89 1.14 -0.81 -0.26
N SER A 90 1.74 -0.17 0.73
CA SER A 90 1.60 -0.57 2.14
C SER A 90 0.13 -0.58 2.59
N GLU A 91 -0.63 0.45 2.21
CA GLU A 91 -2.05 0.59 2.56
C GLU A 91 -2.93 -0.52 1.95
N GLU A 92 -2.70 -0.86 0.68
CA GLU A 92 -3.45 -1.92 -0.01
C GLU A 92 -3.15 -3.32 0.55
N ILE A 93 -1.88 -3.60 0.88
CA ILE A 93 -1.49 -4.86 1.50
C ILE A 93 -2.07 -4.97 2.91
N LYS A 94 -2.02 -3.89 3.70
CA LYS A 94 -2.68 -3.83 5.01
C LYS A 94 -4.19 -4.08 4.89
N ALA A 95 -4.84 -3.49 3.90
CA ALA A 95 -6.27 -3.69 3.67
C ALA A 95 -6.63 -5.16 3.39
N CYS A 96 -5.74 -5.93 2.75
CA CYS A 96 -5.90 -7.37 2.57
C CYS A 96 -6.02 -8.08 3.94
N PHE A 97 -5.09 -7.80 4.86
CA PHE A 97 -5.13 -8.37 6.21
C PHE A 97 -6.38 -7.98 6.99
N VAL A 98 -6.80 -6.71 6.89
CA VAL A 98 -8.04 -6.26 7.54
C VAL A 98 -9.25 -7.02 6.98
N ALA A 99 -9.32 -7.22 5.65
CA ALA A 99 -10.39 -7.97 5.00
C ALA A 99 -10.39 -9.46 5.38
N GLU A 100 -9.22 -10.04 5.65
CA GLU A 100 -9.04 -11.41 6.12
C GLU A 100 -9.29 -11.58 7.64
N GLY A 101 -9.63 -10.50 8.34
CA GLY A 101 -9.97 -10.50 9.76
C GLY A 101 -8.76 -10.54 10.69
N PHE A 102 -7.60 -10.06 10.26
CA PHE A 102 -6.47 -9.86 11.17
C PHE A 102 -6.75 -8.69 12.12
N ASP A 103 -6.38 -8.86 13.40
CA ASP A 103 -6.56 -7.85 14.45
C ASP A 103 -5.42 -6.85 14.50
N LEU A 104 -4.25 -7.22 13.99
CA LEU A 104 -3.08 -6.35 13.83
C LEU A 104 -2.53 -6.55 12.42
N ALA A 105 -2.20 -5.45 11.74
CA ALA A 105 -1.43 -5.46 10.50
C ALA A 105 -0.51 -4.24 10.44
N LEU A 106 0.79 -4.48 10.34
CA LEU A 106 1.84 -3.49 10.11
C LEU A 106 2.55 -3.85 8.83
N VAL A 107 2.56 -2.94 7.87
CA VAL A 107 3.20 -3.13 6.57
C VAL A 107 4.15 -1.97 6.33
N ASN A 108 5.45 -2.25 6.38
CA ASN A 108 6.51 -1.28 6.09
C ASN A 108 7.06 -1.55 4.68
N ASN A 109 7.01 -0.55 3.80
CA ASN A 109 7.62 -0.59 2.48
C ASN A 109 8.73 0.46 2.37
N GLY A 110 9.97 0.05 2.63
CA GLY A 110 11.15 0.92 2.53
C GLY A 110 11.14 2.19 3.39
N GLY A 111 10.24 2.30 4.39
CA GLY A 111 10.06 3.46 5.26
C GLY A 111 8.62 3.97 5.35
N ASP A 112 7.77 3.68 4.36
CA ASP A 112 6.35 4.02 4.42
C ASP A 112 5.55 2.92 5.11
N ILE A 113 4.97 3.25 6.28
CA ILE A 113 4.28 2.27 7.12
C ILE A 113 2.76 2.50 7.11
N ALA A 114 2.01 1.45 6.76
CA ALA A 114 0.58 1.37 6.99
C ALA A 114 0.31 0.47 8.20
N ALA A 115 -0.52 0.94 9.13
CA ALA A 115 -0.83 0.23 10.36
C ALA A 115 -2.34 0.13 10.61
N TYR A 116 -2.74 -1.01 11.17
CA TYR A 116 -4.09 -1.27 11.68
C TYR A 116 -3.98 -2.08 12.96
N SER A 117 -4.76 -1.71 13.98
CA SER A 117 -4.94 -2.49 15.20
C SER A 117 -6.39 -2.39 15.66
N ALA A 118 -7.06 -3.52 15.84
CA ALA A 118 -8.29 -3.64 16.64
C ALA A 118 -7.98 -3.86 18.13
N LEU A 119 -6.70 -4.03 18.46
CA LEU A 119 -6.21 -4.26 19.81
C LEU A 119 -5.88 -2.93 20.49
N ASP A 120 -6.24 -2.81 21.76
CA ASP A 120 -5.87 -1.68 22.62
C ASP A 120 -4.49 -1.93 23.24
N GLU A 121 -3.46 -1.98 22.40
CA GLU A 121 -2.07 -2.20 22.81
C GLU A 121 -1.11 -1.27 22.07
N THR A 122 -0.02 -0.89 22.73
CA THR A 122 1.05 -0.14 22.10
C THR A 122 1.82 -1.04 21.14
N VAL A 123 1.95 -0.60 19.90
CA VAL A 123 2.70 -1.32 18.87
C VAL A 123 3.99 -0.56 18.57
N SER A 124 5.13 -1.23 18.74
CA SER A 124 6.44 -0.69 18.34
C SER A 124 6.72 -1.04 16.89
N ILE A 125 7.15 -0.05 16.11
CA ILE A 125 7.47 -0.15 14.68
C ILE A 125 8.95 0.17 14.47
#